data_AF-S4Y7I9-F1
#
_entry.id   AF-S4Y7I9-F1
#
_cell.length_a   1.000
_cell.length_b   1.000
_cell.length_c   1.000
_cell.angle_alpha   90.00
_cell.angle_beta   90.00
_cell.angle_gamma   90.00
#
_symmetry.space_group_name_H-M   'P 1'
#
loop_
_entity.id
_entity.type
_entity.pdbx_description
1 polymer ?
#
loop_
_entity_poly.entity_id
_entity_poly.type
_entity_poly.pdbx_seq_one_letter_code
_entity_poly.pdbx_strand_id
1 'polypeptide(L)'
;MIRLELSGEHTRLHSTLCGQCPQGPAGCCVSPPELDWTDIGRIVSLSGRGWLLEQIAAGNLLPASRGLELRRVRKREGPAAPRRSKCVYHGARGCTIPADRRAATCNYFLCEDAFAERVDGQADPASAASRRAHALLREVYGRWDRELAEAIASRPEGPSWDAAFLDWLGAEFERLSSASRGELAALAAPG
;
A
#
# COMPACT_ATOMS: atom_id res chain seq x y z
N MET A 1 -1.51 -19.42 4.08
CA MET A 1 -0.11 -19.52 3.59
C MET A 1 0.29 -18.19 2.96
N ILE A 2 1.32 -17.54 3.49
CA ILE A 2 1.84 -16.27 2.98
C ILE A 2 2.84 -16.56 1.86
N ARG A 3 2.70 -15.91 0.71
CA ARG A 3 3.71 -15.96 -0.36
C ARG A 3 4.46 -14.63 -0.40
N LEU A 4 5.77 -14.68 -0.19
CA LEU A 4 6.67 -13.54 -0.32
C LEU A 4 7.20 -13.44 -1.76
N GLU A 5 7.08 -12.27 -2.37
CA GLU A 5 7.68 -11.92 -3.67
C GLU A 5 8.66 -10.77 -3.45
N LEU A 6 9.96 -11.07 -3.44
CA LEU A 6 11.01 -10.08 -3.24
C LEU A 6 11.25 -9.27 -4.52
N SER A 7 11.19 -7.95 -4.39
CA SER A 7 11.41 -7.02 -5.51
C SER A 7 11.84 -5.64 -4.96
N GLY A 8 12.85 -5.62 -4.09
CA GLY A 8 13.32 -4.40 -3.43
C GLY A 8 12.19 -3.66 -2.69
N GLU A 9 12.03 -2.39 -2.98
CA GLU A 9 10.96 -1.52 -2.52
C GLU A 9 9.56 -1.94 -3.01
N HIS A 10 9.47 -2.75 -4.07
CA HIS A 10 8.22 -3.29 -4.60
C HIS A 10 7.90 -4.70 -4.06
N THR A 11 8.65 -5.17 -3.06
CA THR A 11 8.41 -6.46 -2.41
C THR A 11 6.94 -6.59 -1.96
N ARG A 12 6.34 -7.73 -2.25
CA ARG A 12 4.92 -8.02 -1.97
C ARG A 12 4.80 -9.20 -1.03
N LEU A 13 3.93 -9.08 -0.03
CA LEU A 13 3.51 -10.20 0.81
C LEU A 13 2.08 -10.54 0.42
N HIS A 14 1.95 -11.56 -0.43
CA HIS A 14 0.65 -12.03 -0.88
C HIS A 14 0.00 -12.83 0.24
N SER A 15 -1.09 -12.30 0.78
CA SER A 15 -2.03 -13.08 1.57
C SER A 15 -3.29 -13.35 0.77
N THR A 16 -3.66 -14.62 0.71
CA THR A 16 -4.91 -15.10 0.11
C THR A 16 -6.16 -14.65 0.86
N LEU A 17 -6.01 -14.01 2.03
CA LEU A 17 -7.09 -13.78 2.97
C LEU A 17 -7.87 -12.48 2.74
N CYS A 18 -7.45 -11.55 1.88
CA CYS A 18 -8.16 -10.26 1.78
C CYS A 18 -9.64 -10.39 1.35
N GLY A 19 -10.01 -11.43 0.60
CA GLY A 19 -11.41 -11.72 0.25
C GLY A 19 -12.13 -12.72 1.17
N GLN A 20 -11.41 -13.40 2.07
CA GLN A 20 -11.90 -14.51 2.90
C GLN A 20 -11.40 -14.45 4.36
N CYS A 21 -10.94 -13.28 4.82
CA CYS A 21 -10.22 -13.16 6.09
C CYS A 21 -11.09 -13.63 7.25
N PRO A 22 -10.66 -14.66 8.01
CA PRO A 22 -11.45 -15.20 9.13
C PRO A 22 -11.55 -14.20 10.29
N GLN A 23 -10.63 -13.23 10.36
CA GLN A 23 -10.71 -12.05 11.25
C GLN A 23 -11.82 -11.07 10.83
N GLY A 24 -12.61 -11.43 9.82
CA GLY A 24 -13.83 -10.76 9.43
C GLY A 24 -13.58 -9.43 8.72
N PRO A 25 -14.55 -8.48 8.80
CA PRO A 25 -14.51 -7.19 8.12
C PRO A 25 -13.39 -6.24 8.59
N ALA A 26 -12.36 -6.71 9.29
CA ALA A 26 -11.20 -5.94 9.73
C ALA A 26 -10.06 -5.88 8.68
N GLY A 27 -10.17 -6.58 7.54
CA GLY A 27 -9.19 -6.45 6.46
C GLY A 27 -9.10 -5.01 5.92
N CYS A 28 -7.98 -4.68 5.27
CA CYS A 28 -7.71 -3.39 4.61
C CYS A 28 -8.86 -2.88 3.70
N CYS A 29 -9.80 -3.75 3.34
CA CYS A 29 -10.97 -3.44 2.53
C CYS A 29 -12.07 -2.62 3.23
N VAL A 30 -12.16 -2.62 4.57
CA VAL A 30 -13.17 -1.85 5.33
C VAL A 30 -12.59 -0.56 5.89
N SER A 31 -11.32 -0.56 6.29
CA SER A 31 -10.58 0.65 6.64
C SER A 31 -9.28 0.70 5.84
N PRO A 32 -9.36 1.04 4.53
CA PRO A 32 -8.15 1.13 3.71
C PRO A 32 -7.22 2.21 4.28
N PRO A 33 -5.91 1.95 4.31
CA PRO A 33 -4.95 3.02 4.54
C PRO A 33 -5.05 4.03 3.41
N GLU A 34 -4.63 5.27 3.69
CA GLU A 34 -4.39 6.29 2.67
C GLU A 34 -3.32 5.82 1.68
N LEU A 35 -3.25 6.46 0.51
CA LEU A 35 -2.02 6.47 -0.28
C LEU A 35 -1.16 7.58 0.29
N ASP A 36 -0.16 7.20 1.08
CA ASP A 36 0.79 8.14 1.66
C ASP A 36 1.70 8.72 0.54
N TRP A 37 2.51 9.75 0.81
CA TRP A 37 3.30 10.44 -0.22
C TRP A 37 4.25 9.49 -0.95
N THR A 38 4.87 8.58 -0.20
CA THR A 38 5.73 7.53 -0.75
C THR A 38 4.98 6.59 -1.69
N ASP A 39 3.73 6.23 -1.34
CA ASP A 39 2.91 5.35 -2.18
C ASP A 39 2.58 6.02 -3.51
N ILE A 40 2.25 7.31 -3.48
CA ILE A 40 1.92 8.08 -4.68
C ILE A 40 3.17 8.17 -5.59
N GLY A 41 4.33 8.50 -5.03
CA GLY A 41 5.60 8.52 -5.76
C GLY A 41 5.93 7.18 -6.42
N ARG A 42 5.80 6.08 -5.66
CA ARG A 42 5.96 4.70 -6.16
C ARG A 42 5.00 4.38 -7.31
N ILE A 43 3.74 4.78 -7.18
CA ILE A 43 2.73 4.54 -8.22
C ILE A 43 3.10 5.30 -9.50
N VAL A 44 3.52 6.55 -9.38
CA VAL A 44 3.98 7.35 -10.53
C VAL A 44 5.19 6.69 -11.19
N SER A 45 6.18 6.27 -10.42
CA SER A 45 7.41 5.69 -10.96
C SER A 45 7.16 4.38 -11.72
N LEU A 46 6.13 3.62 -11.30
CA LEU A 46 5.60 2.47 -12.03
C LEU A 46 4.63 2.83 -13.16
N SER A 47 4.74 4.02 -13.76
CA SER A 47 3.87 4.50 -14.86
C SER A 47 2.39 4.69 -14.48
N GLY A 48 2.09 4.97 -13.21
CA GLY A 48 0.72 5.07 -12.68
C GLY A 48 0.11 6.47 -12.62
N ARG A 49 0.81 7.47 -13.14
CA ARG A 49 0.36 8.87 -13.14
C ARG A 49 -1.02 9.05 -13.74
N GLY A 50 -1.26 8.50 -14.93
CA GLY A 50 -2.56 8.62 -15.62
C GLY A 50 -3.69 8.06 -14.77
N TRP A 51 -3.47 6.91 -14.15
CA TRP A 51 -4.43 6.30 -13.23
C TRP A 51 -4.73 7.20 -12.02
N LEU A 52 -3.72 7.79 -11.38
CA LEU A 52 -3.92 8.70 -10.25
C LEU A 52 -4.78 9.90 -10.64
N LEU A 53 -4.45 10.57 -11.75
CA LEU A 53 -5.19 11.71 -12.26
C LEU A 53 -6.65 11.35 -12.57
N GLU A 54 -6.88 10.20 -13.23
CA GLU A 54 -8.22 9.67 -13.51
C GLU A 54 -9.01 9.41 -12.21
N GLN A 55 -8.40 8.81 -11.20
CA GLN A 55 -9.07 8.49 -9.94
C GLN A 55 -9.34 9.73 -9.07
N ILE A 56 -8.45 10.73 -9.11
CA ILE A 56 -8.68 12.04 -8.46
C ILE A 56 -9.84 12.75 -9.15
N ALA A 57 -9.83 12.82 -10.49
CA ALA A 57 -10.90 13.44 -11.27
C ALA A 57 -12.27 12.75 -11.05
N ALA A 58 -12.26 11.43 -10.88
CA ALA A 58 -13.47 10.65 -10.56
C ALA A 58 -13.92 10.80 -9.09
N GLY A 59 -13.15 11.46 -8.24
CA GLY A 59 -13.39 11.59 -6.80
C GLY A 59 -13.30 10.26 -6.05
N ASN A 60 -12.56 9.28 -6.60
CA ASN A 60 -12.29 8.01 -5.92
C ASN A 60 -11.05 8.10 -5.01
N LEU A 61 -10.15 9.03 -5.32
CA LEU A 61 -9.06 9.48 -4.48
C LEU A 61 -9.28 10.95 -4.16
N LEU A 62 -9.16 11.32 -2.88
CA LEU A 62 -9.37 12.70 -2.43
C LEU A 62 -8.09 13.22 -1.78
N PRO A 63 -7.65 14.46 -2.07
CA PRO A 63 -6.56 15.09 -1.35
C PRO A 63 -6.77 15.07 0.16
N ALA A 64 -5.74 14.63 0.89
CA ALA A 64 -5.68 14.58 2.34
C ALA A 64 -4.33 15.13 2.83
N SER A 65 -4.20 15.33 4.14
CA SER A 65 -2.98 15.91 4.74
C SER A 65 -1.72 15.05 4.54
N ARG A 66 -1.88 13.73 4.34
CA ARG A 66 -0.77 12.78 4.15
C ARG A 66 -0.71 12.19 2.74
N GLY A 67 -1.45 12.73 1.79
CA GLY A 67 -1.49 12.22 0.42
C GLY A 67 -2.92 12.11 -0.11
N LEU A 68 -3.36 10.91 -0.44
CA LEU A 68 -4.70 10.66 -1.00
C LEU A 68 -5.49 9.67 -0.14
N GLU A 69 -6.68 10.06 0.29
CA GLU A 69 -7.63 9.14 0.92
C GLU A 69 -8.46 8.39 -0.14
N LEU A 70 -8.73 7.10 0.11
CA LEU A 70 -9.61 6.31 -0.74
C LEU A 70 -11.06 6.58 -0.35
N ARG A 71 -11.87 7.01 -1.32
CA ARG A 71 -13.29 7.26 -1.10
C ARG A 71 -13.98 6.03 -0.51
N ARG A 72 -14.79 6.28 0.51
CA ARG A 72 -15.66 5.26 1.12
C ARG A 72 -17.07 5.37 0.56
N VAL A 73 -17.68 4.21 0.35
CA VAL A 73 -19.03 4.06 -0.19
C VAL A 73 -19.82 3.09 0.68
N ARG A 74 -21.11 3.39 0.86
CA ARG A 74 -22.02 2.54 1.65
C ARG A 74 -22.62 1.46 0.76
N LYS A 75 -21.99 0.27 0.72
CA LYS A 75 -22.37 -0.85 -0.17
C LYS A 75 -22.94 -2.03 0.62
N ARG A 76 -23.72 -2.87 -0.08
CA ARG A 76 -24.28 -4.14 0.39
C ARG A 76 -23.69 -5.27 -0.48
N GLU A 77 -23.23 -6.36 0.11
CA GLU A 77 -22.61 -7.49 -0.62
C GLU A 77 -23.59 -8.53 -1.15
N GLY A 78 -24.82 -8.53 -0.63
CA GLY A 78 -25.91 -9.38 -1.11
C GLY A 78 -27.24 -8.91 -0.55
N PRO A 79 -28.39 -9.34 -1.10
CA PRO A 79 -29.69 -8.76 -0.80
C PRO A 79 -30.06 -8.69 0.69
N ALA A 80 -29.56 -9.59 1.54
CA ALA A 80 -29.83 -9.62 2.98
C ALA A 80 -28.73 -9.00 3.87
N ALA A 81 -27.56 -8.64 3.32
CA ALA A 81 -26.43 -8.18 4.12
C ALA A 81 -26.64 -6.75 4.66
N PRO A 82 -26.04 -6.37 5.80
CA PRO A 82 -26.04 -4.98 6.24
C PRO A 82 -25.24 -4.10 5.27
N ARG A 83 -25.68 -2.84 5.10
CA ARG A 83 -24.91 -1.83 4.37
C ARG A 83 -23.70 -1.42 5.21
N ARG A 84 -22.49 -1.65 4.72
CA ARG A 84 -21.24 -1.29 5.39
C ARG A 84 -20.52 -0.19 4.61
N SER A 85 -19.84 0.70 5.34
CA SER A 85 -18.89 1.63 4.72
C SER A 85 -17.68 0.82 4.26
N LYS A 86 -17.37 0.86 2.97
CA LYS A 86 -16.27 0.12 2.35
C LYS A 86 -15.49 1.02 1.40
N CYS A 87 -14.25 0.66 1.12
CA CYS A 87 -13.47 1.26 0.05
C CYS A 87 -14.25 1.21 -1.29
N VAL A 88 -14.20 2.27 -2.10
CA VAL A 88 -14.85 2.31 -3.42
C VAL A 88 -14.36 1.19 -4.34
N TYR A 89 -13.10 0.78 -4.19
CA TYR A 89 -12.43 -0.29 -4.93
C TYR A 89 -12.67 -1.70 -4.38
N HIS A 90 -13.58 -1.87 -3.40
CA HIS A 90 -13.97 -3.19 -2.95
C HIS A 90 -14.94 -3.83 -3.96
N GLY A 91 -14.43 -4.80 -4.72
CA GLY A 91 -15.20 -5.61 -5.68
C GLY A 91 -15.60 -6.98 -5.12
N ALA A 92 -16.32 -7.76 -5.92
CA ALA A 92 -16.84 -9.08 -5.51
C ALA A 92 -15.74 -10.11 -5.19
N ARG A 93 -14.54 -9.93 -5.74
CA ARG A 93 -13.37 -10.81 -5.51
C ARG A 93 -12.28 -10.12 -4.66
N GLY A 94 -12.60 -9.01 -3.99
CA GLY A 94 -11.66 -8.20 -3.20
C GLY A 94 -11.26 -6.90 -3.90
N CYS A 95 -10.09 -6.36 -3.53
CA CYS A 95 -9.59 -5.08 -4.03
C CYS A 95 -9.39 -5.07 -5.55
N THR A 96 -10.01 -4.11 -6.24
CA THR A 96 -9.90 -3.94 -7.70
C THR A 96 -8.74 -3.05 -8.13
N ILE A 97 -8.02 -2.43 -7.19
CA ILE A 97 -6.79 -1.69 -7.50
C ILE A 97 -5.72 -2.72 -7.95
N PRO A 98 -5.05 -2.52 -9.09
CA PRO A 98 -3.90 -3.33 -9.49
C PRO A 98 -2.79 -3.31 -8.43
N ALA A 99 -2.03 -4.40 -8.27
CA ALA A 99 -1.05 -4.52 -7.17
C ALA A 99 0.02 -3.41 -7.19
N ASP A 100 0.49 -3.03 -8.37
CA ASP A 100 1.41 -1.90 -8.58
C ASP A 100 0.80 -0.54 -8.25
N ARG A 101 -0.54 -0.42 -8.17
CA ARG A 101 -1.28 0.82 -7.86
C ARG A 101 -1.81 0.92 -6.42
N ARG A 102 -1.67 -0.13 -5.61
CA ARG A 102 -2.11 -0.14 -4.21
C ARG A 102 -1.16 0.67 -3.32
N ALA A 103 -1.63 1.10 -2.15
CA ALA A 103 -0.69 1.46 -1.09
C ALA A 103 0.30 0.30 -0.87
N ALA A 104 1.56 0.58 -0.61
CA ALA A 104 2.53 -0.46 -0.32
C ALA A 104 2.10 -1.21 0.96
N THR A 105 1.53 -0.50 1.94
CA THR A 105 0.85 -1.10 3.09
C THR A 105 -0.27 -2.06 2.68
N CYS A 106 -1.04 -1.78 1.64
CA CYS A 106 -2.02 -2.74 1.10
C CYS A 106 -1.39 -3.97 0.43
N ASN A 107 -0.10 -3.92 0.06
CA ASN A 107 0.65 -5.02 -0.56
C ASN A 107 1.49 -5.83 0.45
N TYR A 108 1.72 -5.34 1.66
CA TYR A 108 2.51 -6.06 2.67
C TYR A 108 1.89 -6.16 4.07
N PHE A 109 0.79 -5.46 4.36
CA PHE A 109 0.16 -5.54 5.68
C PHE A 109 -0.57 -6.88 5.84
N LEU A 110 0.00 -7.72 6.69
CA LEU A 110 -0.57 -8.96 7.16
C LEU A 110 -0.94 -8.79 8.63
N CYS A 111 -2.14 -9.25 9.03
CA CYS A 111 -2.44 -9.33 10.45
C CYS A 111 -1.50 -10.35 11.12
N GLU A 112 -1.23 -10.18 12.42
CA GLU A 112 -0.41 -11.14 13.18
C GLU A 112 -0.95 -12.57 13.07
N ASP A 113 -2.28 -12.72 12.96
CA ASP A 113 -2.93 -14.02 12.74
C ASP A 113 -2.56 -14.65 11.39
N ALA A 114 -2.34 -13.85 10.34
CA ALA A 114 -1.90 -14.37 9.04
C ALA A 114 -0.47 -14.94 9.11
N PHE A 115 0.37 -14.43 10.02
CA PHE A 115 1.69 -14.99 10.31
C PHE A 115 1.64 -16.20 11.25
N ALA A 116 0.54 -16.38 12.00
CA ALA A 116 0.33 -17.47 12.96
C ALA A 116 -0.35 -18.70 12.33
N GLU A 117 -0.94 -18.59 11.14
CA GLU A 117 -1.58 -19.71 10.43
C GLU A 117 -0.56 -20.74 9.88
N ARG A 118 -0.02 -21.56 10.78
CA ARG A 118 0.33 -22.95 10.46
C ARG A 118 -0.56 -23.90 11.25
N VAL A 119 -1.13 -24.87 10.55
CA VAL A 119 -2.07 -25.87 11.11
C VAL A 119 -1.35 -26.83 12.09
N ASP A 120 -0.02 -26.85 12.09
CA ASP A 120 0.83 -27.77 12.85
C ASP A 120 1.54 -27.14 14.08
N GLY A 121 1.31 -25.85 14.37
CA GLY A 121 1.91 -25.16 15.52
C GLY A 121 3.42 -24.90 15.44
N GLN A 122 4.07 -25.21 14.30
CA GLN A 122 5.49 -24.95 14.07
C GLN A 122 5.71 -23.53 13.53
N ALA A 123 6.86 -22.93 13.83
CA ALA A 123 7.26 -21.66 13.23
C ALA A 123 7.53 -21.82 11.72
N ASP A 124 6.89 -21.02 10.87
CA ASP A 124 7.21 -20.99 9.44
C ASP A 124 8.50 -20.20 9.20
N PRO A 125 9.57 -20.77 8.63
CA PRO A 125 10.73 -20.01 8.20
C PRO A 125 10.37 -18.87 7.23
N ALA A 126 9.34 -19.07 6.40
CA ALA A 126 8.80 -18.03 5.52
C ALA A 126 8.13 -16.88 6.29
N SER A 127 7.62 -17.14 7.51
CA SER A 127 7.08 -16.10 8.41
C SER A 127 8.20 -15.22 8.96
N ALA A 128 9.35 -15.79 9.33
CA ALA A 128 10.50 -14.99 9.79
C ALA A 128 11.05 -14.07 8.68
N ALA A 129 11.25 -14.59 7.46
CA ALA A 129 11.68 -13.78 6.33
C ALA A 129 10.64 -12.71 5.95
N SER A 130 9.36 -13.06 5.94
CA SER A 130 8.27 -12.11 5.66
C SER A 130 8.15 -11.03 6.75
N ARG A 131 8.35 -11.36 8.03
CA ARG A 131 8.36 -10.39 9.13
C ARG A 131 9.53 -9.44 9.03
N ARG A 132 10.74 -9.93 8.71
CA ARG A 132 11.90 -9.07 8.45
C ARG A 132 11.64 -8.13 7.28
N ALA A 133 11.10 -8.67 6.18
CA ALA A 133 10.77 -7.86 5.01
C ALA A 133 9.72 -6.79 5.33
N HIS A 134 8.65 -7.15 6.04
CA HIS A 134 7.63 -6.22 6.49
C HIS A 134 8.19 -5.12 7.39
N ALA A 135 8.99 -5.48 8.39
CA ALA A 135 9.60 -4.51 9.32
C ALA A 135 10.49 -3.51 8.57
N LEU A 136 11.39 -4.01 7.72
CA LEU A 136 12.31 -3.17 6.95
C LEU A 136 11.55 -2.25 5.99
N LEU A 137 10.59 -2.78 5.22
CA LEU A 137 9.80 -1.96 4.30
C LEU A 137 9.01 -0.88 5.05
N ARG A 138 8.42 -1.19 6.21
CA ARG A 138 7.68 -0.22 7.01
C ARG A 138 8.57 0.90 7.52
N GLU A 139 9.79 0.57 7.93
CA GLU A 139 10.78 1.55 8.38
C GLU A 139 11.23 2.47 7.24
N VAL A 140 11.63 1.88 6.10
CA VAL A 140 12.09 2.62 4.91
C VAL A 140 10.99 3.53 4.38
N TYR A 141 9.79 3.00 4.14
CA TYR A 141 8.66 3.80 3.63
C TYR A 141 8.24 4.89 4.61
N GLY A 142 8.24 4.60 5.92
CA GLY A 142 7.91 5.59 6.93
C GLY A 142 8.94 6.73 7.00
N ARG A 143 10.22 6.46 6.74
CA ARG A 143 11.26 7.49 6.64
C ARG A 143 11.08 8.35 5.39
N TRP A 144 10.89 7.71 4.24
CA TRP A 144 10.63 8.40 2.97
C TRP A 144 9.37 9.28 3.04
N ASP A 145 8.30 8.80 3.68
CA ASP A 145 7.06 9.56 3.79
C ASP A 145 7.24 10.86 4.57
N ARG A 146 8.03 10.83 5.66
CA ARG A 146 8.39 12.04 6.41
C ARG A 146 9.21 13.02 5.58
N GLU A 147 10.23 12.52 4.87
CA GLU A 147 11.08 13.37 4.01
C GLU A 147 10.26 14.03 2.89
N LEU A 148 9.37 13.26 2.23
CA LEU A 148 8.47 13.77 1.21
C LEU A 148 7.47 14.77 1.79
N ALA A 149 6.89 14.49 2.96
CA ALA A 149 5.98 15.42 3.63
C ALA A 149 6.65 16.77 3.93
N GLU A 150 7.90 16.76 4.43
CA GLU A 150 8.69 17.96 4.66
C GLU A 150 8.97 18.72 3.36
N ALA A 151 9.38 18.01 2.30
CA ALA A 151 9.63 18.60 0.98
C ALA A 151 8.36 19.23 0.40
N ILE A 152 7.20 18.58 0.53
CA ILE A 152 5.91 19.11 0.06
C ILE A 152 5.48 20.31 0.89
N ALA A 153 5.60 20.26 2.22
CA ALA A 153 5.24 21.36 3.12
C ALA A 153 6.09 22.62 2.88
N SER A 154 7.30 22.47 2.35
CA SER A 154 8.17 23.61 1.98
C SER A 154 7.73 24.36 0.72
N ARG A 155 6.75 23.83 -0.04
CA ARG A 155 6.23 24.44 -1.26
C ARG A 155 5.19 25.51 -0.92
N PRO A 156 5.35 26.77 -1.39
CA PRO A 156 4.42 27.86 -1.07
C PRO A 156 2.96 27.58 -1.45
N GLU A 157 2.75 26.92 -2.59
CA GLU A 157 1.45 26.58 -3.15
C GLU A 157 0.85 25.27 -2.62
N GLY A 158 1.63 24.48 -1.87
CA GLY A 158 1.27 23.12 -1.47
C GLY A 158 1.20 22.13 -2.66
N PRO A 159 0.54 20.97 -2.50
CA PRO A 159 0.39 19.99 -3.57
C PRO A 159 -0.67 20.42 -4.59
N SER A 160 -0.27 20.69 -5.84
CA SER A 160 -1.20 21.11 -6.91
C SER A 160 -2.04 19.96 -7.50
N TRP A 161 -1.65 18.70 -7.23
CA TRP A 161 -2.30 17.48 -7.75
C TRP A 161 -2.44 17.41 -9.27
N ASP A 162 -1.59 18.13 -10.00
CA ASP A 162 -1.48 18.05 -11.45
C ASP A 162 -0.41 17.04 -11.88
N ALA A 163 -0.25 16.87 -13.19
CA ALA A 163 0.74 15.97 -13.76
C ALA A 163 2.17 16.31 -13.35
N ALA A 164 2.54 17.60 -13.26
CA ALA A 164 3.89 18.03 -12.95
C ALA A 164 4.26 17.77 -11.48
N PHE A 165 3.31 17.99 -10.56
CA PHE A 165 3.47 17.62 -9.15
C PHE A 165 3.65 16.11 -8.99
N LEU A 166 2.82 15.31 -9.68
CA LEU A 166 2.96 13.86 -9.64
C LEU A 166 4.29 13.38 -10.23
N ASP A 167 4.71 13.94 -11.36
CA ASP A 167 6.00 13.61 -11.99
C ASP A 167 7.19 13.95 -11.08
N TRP A 168 7.15 15.10 -10.39
CA TRP A 168 8.13 15.45 -9.37
C TRP A 168 8.15 14.45 -8.21
N LEU A 169 6.99 14.05 -7.70
CA LEU A 169 6.90 13.10 -6.59
C LEU A 169 7.42 11.71 -6.98
N GLY A 170 7.20 11.29 -8.24
CA GLY A 170 7.79 10.08 -8.80
C GLY A 170 9.32 10.15 -8.86
N ALA A 171 9.88 11.30 -9.28
CA ALA A 171 11.32 11.49 -9.31
C ALA A 171 11.95 11.50 -7.91
N GLU A 172 11.30 12.12 -6.92
CA GLU A 172 11.76 12.07 -5.52
C GLU A 172 11.73 10.65 -4.96
N PHE A 173 10.68 9.88 -5.27
CA PHE A 173 10.64 8.46 -4.91
C PHE A 173 11.82 7.68 -5.51
N GLU A 174 12.12 7.86 -6.79
CA GLU A 174 13.25 7.17 -7.44
C GLU A 174 14.61 7.57 -6.85
N ARG A 175 14.77 8.85 -6.46
CA ARG A 175 15.96 9.32 -5.74
C ARG A 175 16.11 8.61 -4.39
N LEU A 176 15.03 8.55 -3.61
CA LEU A 176 14.98 7.89 -2.31
C LEU A 176 15.25 6.39 -2.42
N SER A 177 14.60 5.72 -3.38
CA SER A 177 14.82 4.30 -3.68
C SER A 177 16.28 4.02 -4.03
N SER A 178 16.86 4.83 -4.91
CA SER A 178 18.27 4.71 -5.30
C SER A 178 19.21 4.90 -4.11
N ALA A 179 18.92 5.85 -3.21
CA ALA A 179 19.72 6.10 -2.01
C ALA A 179 19.63 4.95 -0.99
N SER A 180 18.50 4.25 -0.88
CA SER A 180 18.33 3.11 0.03
C SER A 180 18.58 1.75 -0.62
N ARG A 181 19.12 1.69 -1.84
CA ARG A 181 19.36 0.42 -2.56
C ARG A 181 20.17 -0.60 -1.76
N GLY A 182 21.19 -0.14 -1.03
CA GLY A 182 22.02 -1.02 -0.18
C GLY A 182 21.24 -1.64 0.99
N GLU A 183 20.34 -0.86 1.60
CA GLU A 183 19.46 -1.33 2.68
C GLU A 183 18.40 -2.29 2.14
N LEU A 184 17.78 -1.98 1.00
CA LEU A 184 16.78 -2.83 0.36
C LEU A 184 17.38 -4.14 -0.19
N ALA A 185 18.66 -4.15 -0.56
CA ALA A 185 19.36 -5.37 -0.96
C ALA A 185 19.42 -6.42 0.16
N ALA A 186 19.34 -5.99 1.44
CA ALA A 186 19.29 -6.91 2.57
C ALA A 186 18.03 -7.80 2.58
N LEU A 187 16.97 -7.42 1.87
CA LEU A 187 15.78 -8.25 1.68
C LEU A 187 16.06 -9.53 0.88
N ALA A 188 17.06 -9.49 -0.02
CA ALA A 188 17.43 -10.61 -0.87
C ALA A 188 18.57 -11.46 -0.30
N ALA A 189 19.20 -11.04 0.81
CA ALA A 189 20.26 -11.79 1.46
C ALA A 189 19.66 -13.02 2.20
N PRO A 190 20.24 -14.23 2.05
CA PRO A 190 19.88 -15.35 2.90
C PRO A 190 20.23 -14.99 4.36
N GLY A 191 19.23 -15.03 5.22
CA GLY A 191 19.35 -14.77 6.66
C GLY A 191 19.57 -16.03 7.47
#